data_AF-A0A2A2HPE2-F1
#
_entry.id   AF-A0A2A2HPE2-F1
#
_cell.length_a   1.000
_cell.length_b   1.000
_cell.length_c   1.000
_cell.angle_alpha   90.00
_cell.angle_beta   90.00
_cell.angle_gamma   90.00
#
_symmetry.space_group_name_H-M   'P 1'
#
loop_
_entity.id
_entity.type
_entity.pdbx_description
1 polymer ?
#
loop_
_entity_poly.entity_id
_entity_poly.type
_entity_poly.pdbx_seq_one_letter_code
_entity_poly.pdbx_strand_id
1 'polypeptide(L)'
;MNDETLSTAPKPFIFVLMPFNSDFDDIYELGIKEAAKEVGAYAERVDKQIFNEGILERIFNQISKADVIVADMTGRNPNVFYEVGYAHALGKIVLLLTQKVDDIPFDLKHKQHIVYGNGGSKIQSLRSELTPRLNWAISESKRKGKDDNSKRILISISSVGRYSTNKFTEIPEDCLSKPIPVIRNLGTKNLGYRFNFQLHNNSLQEIPSITHMYLFTDSPGFRSRSVGRDQGIKMVYNPDINDKLPIKYRIPITISSIPTDAVETFDVYFNELTENKVQNYKLRIHISNNYHDFSFQALCTDTAK
;
A
#
# COMPACT_ATOMS: atom_id res chain seq x y z
N MET A 1 -11.11 -25.00 21.97
CA MET A 1 -10.40 -24.66 20.71
C MET A 1 -11.14 -23.51 20.07
N ASN A 2 -10.53 -22.34 20.02
CA ASN A 2 -10.78 -21.27 19.06
C ASN A 2 -9.56 -20.36 19.16
N ASP A 3 -8.59 -20.62 18.28
CA ASP A 3 -7.38 -19.83 18.13
C ASP A 3 -7.75 -18.65 17.21
N GLU A 4 -8.43 -17.65 17.76
CA GLU A 4 -8.48 -16.33 17.13
C GLU A 4 -7.09 -15.71 17.24
N THR A 5 -6.22 -16.11 16.34
CA THR A 5 -4.99 -15.39 16.05
C THR A 5 -5.39 -13.98 15.59
N LEU A 6 -5.23 -13.00 16.49
CA LEU A 6 -5.38 -11.57 16.20
C LEU A 6 -4.33 -11.18 15.14
N SER A 7 -4.68 -11.39 13.88
CA SER A 7 -3.90 -10.91 12.74
C SER A 7 -3.91 -9.38 12.76
N THR A 8 -2.72 -8.79 12.79
CA THR A 8 -2.50 -7.33 12.66
C THR A 8 -2.52 -6.86 11.20
N ALA A 9 -2.72 -7.78 10.25
CA ALA A 9 -2.84 -7.44 8.85
C ALA A 9 -4.18 -6.71 8.61
N PRO A 10 -4.19 -5.62 7.82
CA PRO A 10 -5.42 -4.93 7.48
C PRO A 10 -6.39 -5.90 6.79
N LYS A 11 -7.66 -5.87 7.22
CA LYS A 11 -8.72 -6.68 6.61
C LYS A 11 -8.91 -6.25 5.15
N PRO A 12 -9.10 -7.18 4.21
CA PRO A 12 -9.40 -6.83 2.83
C PRO A 12 -10.67 -5.97 2.74
N PHE A 13 -10.60 -4.91 1.94
CA PHE A 13 -11.69 -3.98 1.70
C PHE A 13 -12.41 -4.32 0.38
N ILE A 14 -13.71 -4.62 0.49
CA ILE A 14 -14.60 -4.80 -0.66
C ILE A 14 -15.47 -3.55 -0.79
N PHE A 15 -15.42 -2.90 -1.95
CA PHE A 15 -16.32 -1.78 -2.22
C PHE A 15 -17.47 -2.24 -3.13
N VAL A 16 -18.69 -1.92 -2.72
CA VAL A 16 -19.92 -2.39 -3.35
C VAL A 16 -20.55 -1.27 -4.16
N LEU A 17 -20.66 -1.48 -5.46
CA LEU A 17 -21.34 -0.62 -6.41
C LEU A 17 -22.72 -1.21 -6.68
N MET A 18 -23.78 -0.50 -6.32
CA MET A 18 -25.14 -1.05 -6.45
C MET A 18 -26.19 0.06 -6.52
N PRO A 19 -27.38 -0.22 -7.09
CA PRO A 19 -28.49 0.72 -7.06
C PRO A 19 -28.94 1.03 -5.62
N PHE A 20 -29.23 2.30 -5.32
CA PHE A 20 -29.69 2.75 -3.99
C PHE A 20 -31.18 2.48 -3.68
N ASN A 21 -31.77 1.47 -4.31
CA ASN A 21 -33.16 1.09 -4.03
C ASN A 21 -33.20 0.14 -2.82
N SER A 22 -34.19 0.30 -1.94
CA SER A 22 -34.38 -0.54 -0.74
C SER A 22 -34.52 -2.03 -1.05
N ASP A 23 -34.95 -2.38 -2.27
CA ASP A 23 -35.00 -3.78 -2.74
C ASP A 23 -33.63 -4.48 -2.70
N PHE A 24 -32.54 -3.72 -2.62
CA PHE A 24 -31.19 -4.25 -2.53
C PHE A 24 -30.60 -4.23 -1.11
N ASP A 25 -31.32 -3.73 -0.10
CA ASP A 25 -30.79 -3.63 1.26
C ASP A 25 -30.50 -5.01 1.85
N ASP A 26 -31.44 -5.95 1.72
CA ASP A 26 -31.25 -7.34 2.15
C ASP A 26 -30.15 -8.06 1.35
N ILE A 27 -30.03 -7.73 0.05
CA ILE A 27 -28.98 -8.28 -0.81
C ILE A 27 -27.60 -7.84 -0.32
N TYR A 28 -27.46 -6.58 0.07
CA TYR A 28 -26.24 -6.04 0.63
C TYR A 28 -25.96 -6.58 2.03
N GLU A 29 -26.87 -6.38 2.97
CA GLU A 29 -26.63 -6.69 4.39
C GLU A 29 -26.55 -8.19 4.65
N LEU A 30 -27.47 -8.99 4.10
CA LEU A 30 -27.54 -10.43 4.39
C LEU A 30 -26.77 -11.28 3.38
N GLY A 31 -26.53 -10.74 2.18
CA GLY A 31 -25.82 -11.42 1.10
C GLY A 31 -24.35 -11.02 1.03
N ILE A 32 -24.08 -9.83 0.50
CA ILE A 32 -22.72 -9.38 0.16
C ILE A 32 -21.85 -9.21 1.41
N LYS A 33 -22.37 -8.55 2.44
CA LYS A 33 -21.62 -8.23 3.66
C LYS A 33 -21.32 -9.46 4.50
N GLU A 34 -22.27 -10.39 4.59
CA GLU A 34 -22.04 -11.68 5.25
C GLU A 34 -21.06 -12.57 4.47
N ALA A 35 -21.13 -12.61 3.14
CA ALA A 35 -20.13 -13.31 2.31
C ALA A 35 -18.72 -12.72 2.48
N ALA A 36 -18.60 -11.38 2.55
CA ALA A 36 -17.34 -10.71 2.85
C ALA A 36 -16.79 -11.09 4.23
N LYS A 37 -17.66 -11.14 5.24
CA LYS A 37 -17.30 -11.51 6.61
C LYS A 37 -16.79 -12.95 6.70
N GLU A 38 -17.41 -13.89 5.98
CA GLU A 38 -16.98 -15.30 5.90
C GLU A 38 -15.54 -15.46 5.39
N VAL A 39 -15.08 -14.56 4.52
CA VAL A 39 -13.71 -14.57 3.98
C VAL A 39 -12.75 -13.65 4.75
N GLY A 40 -13.17 -13.13 5.90
CA GLY A 40 -12.36 -12.24 6.74
C GLY A 40 -12.19 -10.82 6.19
N ALA A 41 -13.01 -10.41 5.21
CA ALA A 41 -13.04 -9.07 4.64
C ALA A 41 -14.13 -8.21 5.28
N TYR A 42 -14.13 -6.92 4.96
CA TYR A 42 -15.27 -6.04 5.23
C TYR A 42 -15.76 -5.41 3.92
N ALA A 43 -17.06 -5.17 3.83
CA ALA A 43 -17.70 -4.59 2.66
C ALA A 43 -18.36 -3.25 3.03
N GLU A 44 -18.20 -2.25 2.18
CA GLU A 44 -18.92 -0.97 2.28
C GLU A 44 -19.57 -0.59 0.94
N ARG A 45 -20.74 0.03 1.03
CA ARG A 45 -21.36 0.81 -0.05
C ARG A 45 -21.55 2.25 0.43
N VAL A 46 -21.66 3.20 -0.49
CA VAL A 46 -22.05 4.57 -0.12
C VAL A 46 -23.56 4.63 0.14
N ASP A 47 -24.02 5.29 1.20
CA ASP A 47 -25.46 5.40 1.48
C ASP A 47 -26.07 6.70 0.91
N LYS A 48 -27.35 6.62 0.54
CA LYS A 48 -28.14 7.73 -0.04
C LYS A 48 -28.32 8.93 0.88
N GLN A 49 -28.07 8.79 2.18
CA GLN A 49 -28.17 9.90 3.13
C GLN A 49 -26.93 10.83 3.09
N ILE A 50 -25.89 10.47 2.34
CA ILE A 50 -24.61 11.20 2.28
C ILE A 50 -24.48 12.04 0.99
N PHE A 51 -25.59 12.42 0.36
CA PHE A 51 -25.61 13.24 -0.86
C PHE A 51 -25.29 14.72 -0.54
N ASN A 52 -24.00 15.03 -0.42
CA ASN A 52 -23.44 16.39 -0.46
C ASN A 52 -22.56 16.56 -1.71
N GLU A 53 -22.10 17.78 -1.99
CA GLU A 53 -21.03 18.04 -2.95
C GLU A 53 -19.81 17.15 -2.64
N GLY A 54 -19.24 16.48 -3.65
CA GLY A 54 -18.06 15.61 -3.48
C GLY A 54 -18.31 14.09 -3.48
N ILE A 55 -19.55 13.63 -3.72
CA ILE A 55 -19.87 12.19 -3.64
C ILE A 55 -19.15 11.36 -4.71
N LEU A 56 -18.97 11.89 -5.92
CA LEU A 56 -18.26 11.20 -6.99
C LEU A 56 -16.78 11.03 -6.66
N GLU A 57 -16.12 12.08 -6.16
CA GLU A 57 -14.73 12.03 -5.71
C GLU A 57 -14.55 11.02 -4.57
N ARG A 58 -15.52 10.94 -3.66
CA ARG A 58 -15.53 9.93 -2.59
C ARG A 58 -15.67 8.52 -3.16
N ILE A 59 -16.61 8.28 -4.08
CA ILE A 59 -16.80 6.98 -4.73
C ILE A 59 -15.52 6.57 -5.45
N PHE A 60 -14.91 7.45 -6.24
CA PHE A 60 -13.65 7.18 -6.93
C PHE A 60 -12.50 6.89 -5.98
N ASN A 61 -12.41 7.62 -4.86
CA ASN A 61 -11.44 7.34 -3.82
C ASN A 61 -11.67 5.96 -3.20
N GLN A 62 -12.92 5.58 -2.92
CA GLN A 62 -13.24 4.25 -2.38
C GLN A 62 -12.93 3.14 -3.39
N ILE A 63 -13.29 3.31 -4.66
CA ILE A 63 -12.92 2.38 -5.75
C ILE A 63 -11.39 2.23 -5.81
N SER A 64 -10.64 3.32 -5.71
CA SER A 64 -9.17 3.28 -5.75
C SER A 64 -8.56 2.52 -4.57
N LYS A 65 -9.18 2.60 -3.39
CA LYS A 65 -8.72 1.95 -2.16
C LYS A 65 -9.16 0.50 -2.00
N ALA A 66 -10.25 0.11 -2.66
CA ALA A 66 -10.79 -1.24 -2.57
C ALA A 66 -9.80 -2.29 -3.10
N ASP A 67 -9.69 -3.40 -2.38
CA ASP A 67 -8.97 -4.58 -2.85
C ASP A 67 -9.76 -5.29 -3.95
N VAL A 68 -11.08 -5.35 -3.81
CA VAL A 68 -12.01 -5.98 -4.75
C VAL A 68 -13.26 -5.11 -4.88
N ILE A 69 -13.80 -5.05 -6.09
CA ILE A 69 -15.10 -4.41 -6.35
C ILE A 69 -16.16 -5.50 -6.52
N VAL A 70 -17.31 -5.32 -5.87
CA VAL A 70 -18.53 -6.08 -6.16
C VAL A 70 -19.53 -5.12 -6.78
N ALA A 71 -20.05 -5.42 -7.97
CA ALA A 71 -20.95 -4.53 -8.68
C ALA A 71 -22.25 -5.23 -9.07
N ASP A 72 -23.38 -4.71 -8.60
CA ASP A 72 -24.71 -5.20 -8.97
C ASP A 72 -25.27 -4.45 -10.18
N MET A 73 -25.31 -5.16 -11.32
CA MET A 73 -25.71 -4.61 -12.61
C MET A 73 -27.23 -4.69 -12.85
N THR A 74 -28.00 -5.20 -11.88
CA THR A 74 -29.44 -5.42 -12.02
C THR A 74 -30.16 -4.12 -12.40
N GLY A 75 -31.07 -4.21 -13.37
CA GLY A 75 -31.85 -3.07 -13.84
C GLY A 75 -31.05 -2.05 -14.64
N ARG A 76 -29.81 -2.37 -15.03
CA ARG A 76 -28.97 -1.56 -15.93
C ARG A 76 -28.74 -0.12 -15.43
N ASN A 77 -28.42 0.04 -14.14
CA ASN A 77 -28.20 1.36 -13.56
C ASN A 77 -26.98 2.08 -14.21
N PRO A 78 -27.17 3.26 -14.83
CA PRO A 78 -26.10 3.95 -15.55
C PRO A 78 -24.94 4.40 -14.65
N ASN A 79 -25.21 4.72 -13.38
CA ASN A 79 -24.17 5.12 -12.44
C ASN A 79 -23.27 3.93 -12.09
N VAL A 80 -23.86 2.76 -11.84
CA VAL A 80 -23.08 1.53 -11.58
C VAL A 80 -22.23 1.18 -12.81
N PHE A 81 -22.75 1.33 -14.03
CA PHE A 81 -21.95 1.14 -15.24
C PHE A 81 -20.74 2.08 -15.32
N TYR A 82 -20.96 3.36 -15.01
CA TYR A 82 -19.91 4.36 -15.03
C TYR A 82 -18.81 4.04 -13.99
N GLU A 83 -19.21 3.67 -12.78
CA GLU A 83 -18.30 3.29 -11.69
C GLU A 83 -17.53 1.99 -12.00
N VAL A 84 -18.19 0.99 -12.61
CA VAL A 84 -17.53 -0.24 -13.10
C VAL A 84 -16.52 0.07 -14.20
N GLY A 85 -16.85 0.97 -15.13
CA GLY A 85 -15.93 1.43 -16.16
C GLY A 85 -14.67 2.05 -15.55
N TYR A 86 -14.85 2.93 -14.56
CA TYR A 86 -13.73 3.53 -13.82
C TYR A 86 -12.90 2.49 -13.05
N ALA A 87 -13.55 1.52 -12.37
CA ALA A 87 -12.85 0.43 -11.69
C ALA A 87 -12.02 -0.43 -12.66
N HIS A 88 -12.55 -0.74 -13.84
CA HIS A 88 -11.81 -1.44 -14.88
C HIS A 88 -10.61 -0.64 -15.40
N ALA A 89 -10.77 0.68 -15.59
CA ALA A 89 -9.67 1.55 -16.00
C ALA A 89 -8.52 1.55 -14.98
N LEU A 90 -8.82 1.38 -13.70
CA LEU A 90 -7.84 1.23 -12.62
C LEU A 90 -7.31 -0.22 -12.46
N GLY A 91 -7.69 -1.15 -13.33
CA GLY A 91 -7.24 -2.54 -13.28
C GLY A 91 -7.79 -3.35 -12.11
N LYS A 92 -8.82 -2.84 -11.40
CA LYS A 92 -9.44 -3.51 -10.26
C LYS A 92 -10.10 -4.82 -10.68
N ILE A 93 -10.12 -5.79 -9.78
CA ILE A 93 -10.90 -7.01 -9.95
C ILE A 93 -12.35 -6.69 -9.60
N VAL A 94 -13.25 -6.82 -10.58
CA VAL A 94 -14.67 -6.53 -10.44
C VAL A 94 -15.45 -7.84 -10.54
N LEU A 95 -16.18 -8.17 -9.48
CA LEU A 95 -17.14 -9.28 -9.45
C LEU A 95 -18.53 -8.74 -9.78
N LEU A 96 -19.07 -9.15 -10.92
CA LEU A 96 -20.38 -8.70 -11.39
C LEU A 96 -21.49 -9.57 -10.81
N LEU A 97 -22.53 -8.93 -10.30
CA LEU A 97 -23.77 -9.55 -9.84
C LEU A 97 -24.91 -9.09 -10.76
N THR A 98 -25.92 -9.94 -10.94
CA THR A 98 -27.17 -9.55 -11.59
C THR A 98 -28.32 -10.47 -11.19
N GLN A 99 -29.55 -9.97 -11.20
CA GLN A 99 -30.75 -10.81 -11.14
C GLN A 99 -31.15 -11.38 -12.51
N LYS A 100 -30.73 -10.72 -13.60
CA LYS A 100 -31.05 -11.13 -14.98
C LYS A 100 -29.82 -11.01 -15.86
N VAL A 101 -29.50 -12.07 -16.60
CA VAL A 101 -28.34 -12.09 -17.52
C VAL A 101 -28.41 -10.97 -18.56
N ASP A 102 -29.62 -10.56 -18.96
CA ASP A 102 -29.82 -9.48 -19.92
C ASP A 102 -29.46 -8.09 -19.39
N ASP A 103 -29.29 -7.92 -18.09
CA ASP A 103 -28.81 -6.65 -17.52
C ASP A 103 -27.29 -6.46 -17.73
N ILE A 104 -26.57 -7.54 -18.05
CA ILE A 104 -25.14 -7.47 -18.39
C ILE A 104 -24.97 -7.04 -19.87
N PRO A 105 -24.23 -5.97 -20.16
CA PRO A 105 -23.91 -5.56 -21.53
C PRO A 105 -23.17 -6.65 -22.29
N PHE A 106 -23.36 -6.70 -23.60
CA PHE A 106 -22.75 -7.69 -24.47
C PHE A 106 -21.23 -7.85 -24.26
N ASP A 107 -20.52 -6.72 -24.16
CA ASP A 107 -19.06 -6.69 -23.94
C ASP A 107 -18.64 -7.21 -22.56
N LEU A 108 -19.56 -7.34 -21.60
CA LEU A 108 -19.29 -7.89 -20.28
C LEU A 108 -19.86 -9.30 -20.09
N LYS A 109 -20.71 -9.81 -21.00
CA LYS A 109 -21.34 -11.14 -20.86
C LYS A 109 -20.32 -12.28 -20.83
N HIS A 110 -19.17 -12.10 -21.48
CA HIS A 110 -18.09 -13.09 -21.47
C HIS A 110 -17.25 -13.04 -20.17
N LYS A 111 -17.43 -12.01 -19.34
CA LYS A 111 -16.83 -11.93 -18.00
C LYS A 111 -17.67 -12.75 -17.03
N GLN A 112 -17.02 -13.32 -16.02
CA GLN A 112 -17.72 -14.05 -14.97
C GLN A 112 -18.67 -13.10 -14.22
N HIS A 113 -19.92 -13.52 -14.08
CA HIS A 113 -20.95 -12.83 -13.33
C HIS A 113 -21.77 -13.85 -12.54
N ILE A 114 -22.31 -13.43 -11.41
CA ILE A 114 -23.20 -14.25 -10.58
C ILE A 114 -24.63 -13.83 -10.89
N VAL A 115 -25.43 -14.80 -11.35
CA VAL A 115 -26.87 -14.62 -11.50
C VAL A 115 -27.54 -15.12 -10.23
N TYR A 116 -28.18 -14.22 -9.49
CA TYR A 116 -28.84 -14.57 -8.23
C TYR A 116 -30.36 -14.37 -8.31
N GLY A 117 -31.09 -15.14 -7.50
CA GLY A 117 -32.55 -15.02 -7.42
C GLY A 117 -33.36 -15.82 -8.43
N ASN A 118 -32.72 -16.68 -9.24
CA ASN A 118 -33.39 -17.72 -10.02
C ASN A 118 -33.56 -18.99 -9.17
N GLY A 119 -34.67 -19.08 -8.42
CA GLY A 119 -35.03 -20.21 -7.57
C GLY A 119 -34.50 -20.13 -6.12
N GLY A 120 -35.27 -20.69 -5.17
CA GLY A 120 -34.91 -20.75 -3.74
C GLY A 120 -34.73 -19.39 -3.06
N SER A 121 -34.00 -19.37 -1.93
CA SER A 121 -33.64 -18.15 -1.20
C SER A 121 -32.56 -17.37 -1.95
N LYS A 122 -32.92 -16.19 -2.48
CA LYS A 122 -32.02 -15.33 -3.28
C LYS A 122 -30.68 -15.07 -2.58
N ILE A 123 -30.73 -14.75 -1.29
CA ILE A 123 -29.55 -14.45 -0.47
C ILE A 123 -28.64 -15.66 -0.32
N GLN A 124 -29.21 -16.84 -0.09
CA GLN A 124 -28.41 -18.06 0.10
C GLN A 124 -27.66 -18.43 -1.18
N SER A 125 -28.33 -18.36 -2.33
CA SER A 125 -27.70 -18.59 -3.65
C SER A 125 -26.58 -17.59 -3.94
N LEU A 126 -26.80 -16.31 -3.61
CA LEU A 126 -25.79 -15.28 -3.76
C LEU A 126 -24.56 -15.57 -2.90
N ARG A 127 -24.75 -15.89 -1.61
CA ARG A 127 -23.64 -16.19 -0.69
C ARG A 127 -22.82 -17.39 -1.16
N SER A 128 -23.47 -18.50 -1.50
CA SER A 128 -22.77 -19.72 -1.92
C SER A 128 -21.89 -19.51 -3.15
N GLU A 129 -22.30 -18.63 -4.07
CA GLU A 129 -21.53 -18.30 -5.27
C GLU A 129 -20.49 -17.19 -5.02
N LEU A 130 -20.82 -16.20 -4.18
CA LEU A 130 -19.98 -15.02 -3.97
C LEU A 130 -18.79 -15.32 -3.04
N THR A 131 -18.97 -16.07 -1.96
CA THR A 131 -17.90 -16.40 -0.99
C THR A 131 -16.64 -17.00 -1.67
N PRO A 132 -16.72 -18.06 -2.50
CA PRO A 132 -15.52 -18.60 -3.15
C PRO A 132 -14.89 -17.61 -4.14
N ARG A 133 -15.68 -16.79 -4.83
CA ARG A 133 -15.18 -15.77 -5.77
C ARG A 133 -14.51 -14.61 -5.05
N LEU A 134 -15.00 -14.21 -3.88
CA LEU A 134 -14.34 -13.23 -3.02
C LEU A 134 -12.99 -13.76 -2.53
N ASN A 135 -12.92 -15.00 -2.04
CA ASN A 135 -11.65 -15.63 -1.64
C ASN A 135 -10.61 -15.61 -2.77
N TRP A 136 -11.03 -16.01 -3.98
CA TRP A 136 -10.18 -15.94 -5.16
C TRP A 136 -9.78 -14.50 -5.49
N ALA A 137 -10.74 -13.57 -5.57
CA ALA A 137 -10.50 -12.19 -5.96
C ALA A 137 -9.58 -11.46 -4.97
N ILE A 138 -9.72 -11.71 -3.67
CA ILE A 138 -8.83 -11.14 -2.63
C ILE A 138 -7.42 -11.69 -2.79
N SER A 139 -7.28 -13.00 -3.02
CA SER A 139 -5.98 -13.64 -3.22
C SER A 139 -5.29 -13.13 -4.48
N GLU A 140 -6.05 -13.01 -5.56
CA GLU A 140 -5.59 -12.50 -6.85
C GLU A 140 -5.30 -10.99 -6.80
N SER A 141 -6.07 -10.21 -6.05
CA SER A 141 -5.80 -8.78 -5.82
C SER A 141 -4.51 -8.58 -5.04
N LYS A 142 -4.25 -9.42 -4.03
CA LYS A 142 -2.95 -9.43 -3.33
C LYS A 142 -1.81 -9.87 -4.25
N ARG A 143 -2.05 -10.80 -5.17
CA ARG A 143 -1.06 -11.23 -6.17
C ARG A 143 -0.78 -10.13 -7.19
N LYS A 144 -1.81 -9.51 -7.77
CA LYS A 144 -1.68 -8.33 -8.64
C LYS A 144 -1.06 -7.15 -7.93
N GLY A 145 -1.41 -6.91 -6.67
CA GLY A 145 -0.76 -5.91 -5.83
C GLY A 145 0.71 -6.24 -5.62
N LYS A 146 1.07 -7.52 -5.47
CA LYS A 146 2.48 -7.97 -5.48
C LYS A 146 3.13 -7.92 -6.87
N ASP A 147 2.41 -8.11 -7.96
CA ASP A 147 2.97 -8.08 -9.33
C ASP A 147 3.05 -6.64 -9.89
N ASP A 148 2.21 -5.72 -9.39
CA ASP A 148 2.24 -4.28 -9.66
C ASP A 148 3.14 -3.51 -8.65
N ASN A 149 3.35 -4.06 -7.45
CA ASN A 149 4.39 -3.62 -6.49
C ASN A 149 5.70 -4.41 -6.56
N SER A 150 5.86 -5.46 -7.35
CA SER A 150 7.16 -6.17 -7.38
C SER A 150 8.12 -5.44 -8.29
N LYS A 151 8.83 -4.49 -7.66
CA LYS A 151 10.03 -3.78 -8.17
C LYS A 151 9.76 -2.52 -8.98
N ARG A 152 8.77 -1.68 -8.62
CA ARG A 152 8.85 -0.28 -9.06
C ARG A 152 10.12 0.37 -8.53
N ILE A 153 10.47 0.05 -7.28
CA ILE A 153 11.62 0.61 -6.60
C ILE A 153 12.34 -0.45 -5.80
N LEU A 154 13.65 -0.55 -6.01
CA LEU A 154 14.54 -1.19 -5.06
C LEU A 154 15.36 -0.12 -4.35
N ILE A 155 15.52 -0.29 -3.05
CA ILE A 155 16.46 0.49 -2.26
C ILE A 155 17.67 -0.38 -2.01
N SER A 156 18.85 0.18 -2.21
CA SER A 156 20.06 -0.40 -1.66
C SER A 156 20.84 0.64 -0.86
N ILE A 157 21.31 0.26 0.31
CA ILE A 157 22.00 1.15 1.23
C ILE A 157 23.46 0.72 1.33
N SER A 158 24.37 1.67 1.21
CA SER A 158 25.73 1.51 1.67
C SER A 158 26.00 2.43 2.87
N SER A 159 26.79 1.93 3.80
CA SER A 159 27.37 2.77 4.85
C SER A 159 28.71 3.25 4.35
N VAL A 160 28.96 4.57 4.42
CA VAL A 160 30.26 5.12 4.02
C VAL A 160 30.98 5.73 5.23
N GLY A 161 32.21 5.25 5.46
CA GLY A 161 33.11 5.65 6.53
C GLY A 161 34.57 5.49 6.07
N ARG A 162 35.57 5.83 6.90
CA ARG A 162 37.00 5.75 6.50
C ARG A 162 37.46 4.36 6.04
N TYR A 163 36.73 3.31 6.44
CA TYR A 163 36.98 1.91 6.10
C TYR A 163 35.78 1.23 5.41
N SER A 164 34.90 1.99 4.77
CA SER A 164 33.72 1.39 4.11
C SER A 164 34.12 0.58 2.88
N THR A 165 33.53 -0.61 2.77
CA THR A 165 33.36 -1.24 1.46
C THR A 165 32.23 -0.48 0.75
N ASN A 166 32.37 -0.13 -0.53
CA ASN A 166 31.27 0.42 -1.36
C ASN A 166 30.20 -0.65 -1.66
N LYS A 167 29.92 -1.54 -0.70
CA LYS A 167 28.99 -2.65 -0.83
C LYS A 167 27.61 -2.17 -0.44
N PHE A 168 26.72 -2.16 -1.42
CA PHE A 168 25.31 -1.89 -1.23
C PHE A 168 24.59 -3.14 -0.74
N THR A 169 23.72 -2.96 0.25
CA THR A 169 22.81 -3.99 0.76
C THR A 169 21.42 -3.66 0.26
N GLU A 170 20.80 -4.56 -0.49
CA GLU A 170 19.40 -4.42 -0.91
C GLU A 170 18.49 -4.47 0.32
N ILE A 171 17.56 -3.51 0.39
CA ILE A 171 16.56 -3.41 1.43
C ILE A 171 15.22 -3.82 0.84
N PRO A 172 14.62 -4.91 1.32
CA PRO A 172 13.30 -5.29 0.87
C PRO A 172 12.27 -4.26 1.29
N GLU A 173 11.24 -4.09 0.45
CA GLU A 173 10.03 -3.39 0.86
C GLU A 173 9.32 -4.20 1.96
N ASP A 174 8.76 -3.51 2.96
CA ASP A 174 8.22 -4.12 4.20
C ASP A 174 7.06 -5.11 3.96
N CYS A 175 6.45 -5.12 2.77
CA CYS A 175 5.44 -6.10 2.37
C CYS A 175 6.01 -7.48 1.98
N LEU A 176 7.35 -7.63 1.93
CA LEU A 176 8.05 -8.85 1.59
C LEU A 176 8.47 -9.61 2.86
N SER A 177 8.24 -10.91 2.92
CA SER A 177 8.54 -11.79 4.07
C SER A 177 10.04 -12.04 4.31
N LYS A 178 10.91 -11.08 3.98
CA LYS A 178 12.36 -11.17 4.14
C LYS A 178 12.78 -10.62 5.51
N PRO A 179 13.91 -11.10 6.09
CA PRO A 179 14.46 -10.54 7.32
C PRO A 179 14.92 -9.09 7.12
N ILE A 180 14.78 -8.26 8.16
CA ILE A 180 15.23 -6.85 8.17
C ILE A 180 16.77 -6.82 8.04
N PRO A 181 17.34 -6.21 6.99
CA PRO A 181 18.79 -6.17 6.80
C PRO A 181 19.51 -5.30 7.84
N VAL A 182 20.73 -5.70 8.22
CA VAL A 182 21.59 -4.94 9.15
C VAL A 182 22.74 -4.29 8.39
N ILE A 183 22.75 -2.96 8.36
CA ILE A 183 23.80 -2.12 7.80
C ILE A 183 24.86 -1.87 8.88
N ARG A 184 26.05 -2.43 8.69
CA ARG A 184 27.19 -2.19 9.60
C ARG A 184 27.92 -0.93 9.18
N ASN A 185 28.05 0.01 10.12
CA ASN A 185 28.75 1.27 9.90
C ASN A 185 29.98 1.40 10.80
N LEU A 186 31.11 1.71 10.18
CA LEU A 186 32.37 2.02 10.84
C LEU A 186 32.50 3.55 10.92
N GLY A 187 31.98 4.10 12.00
CA GLY A 187 32.08 5.52 12.31
C GLY A 187 33.33 5.84 13.13
N THR A 188 33.75 7.10 13.12
CA THR A 188 34.76 7.62 14.06
C THR A 188 34.11 8.66 14.95
N LYS A 189 34.42 8.66 16.25
CA LYS A 189 33.74 9.41 17.33
C LYS A 189 33.52 10.92 17.14
N ASN A 190 34.03 11.56 16.08
CA ASN A 190 33.89 13.01 15.84
C ASN A 190 33.51 13.38 14.39
N LEU A 191 33.34 12.42 13.48
CA LEU A 191 33.07 12.68 12.05
C LEU A 191 31.64 12.32 11.64
N GLY A 192 30.84 11.75 12.56
CA GLY A 192 29.50 11.26 12.25
C GLY A 192 29.53 10.04 11.32
N TYR A 193 28.39 9.76 10.69
CA TYR A 193 28.28 8.73 9.66
C TYR A 193 27.26 9.12 8.58
N ARG A 194 27.31 8.45 7.43
CA ARG A 194 26.34 8.64 6.35
C ARG A 194 25.77 7.32 5.83
N PHE A 195 24.50 7.34 5.49
CA PHE A 195 23.88 6.33 4.62
C PHE A 195 23.83 6.89 3.22
N ASN A 196 24.39 6.13 2.28
CA ASN A 196 24.25 6.39 0.86
C ASN A 196 23.17 5.45 0.32
N PHE A 197 22.04 6.04 -0.07
CA PHE A 197 20.89 5.34 -0.63
C PHE A 197 20.98 5.36 -2.15
N GLN A 198 20.77 4.21 -2.76
CA GLN A 198 20.46 4.09 -4.18
C GLN A 198 19.02 3.67 -4.34
N LEU A 199 18.33 4.39 -5.22
CA LEU A 199 16.96 4.18 -5.63
C LEU A 199 16.97 3.66 -7.06
N HIS A 200 16.63 2.40 -7.25
CA HIS A 200 16.67 1.74 -8.56
C HIS A 200 15.27 1.65 -9.14
N ASN A 201 15.07 2.15 -10.36
CA ASN A 201 13.86 1.90 -11.13
C ASN A 201 14.01 0.63 -11.98
N ASN A 202 13.71 -0.53 -11.41
CA ASN A 202 13.77 -1.79 -12.17
C ASN A 202 12.43 -2.15 -12.81
N SER A 203 11.63 -1.13 -13.12
CA SER A 203 10.27 -1.24 -13.61
C SER A 203 10.17 -0.84 -15.07
N LEU A 204 9.18 -1.38 -15.77
CA LEU A 204 8.93 -1.06 -17.18
C LEU A 204 8.36 0.35 -17.41
N GLN A 205 8.21 1.15 -16.35
CA GLN A 205 7.65 2.50 -16.40
C GLN A 205 8.57 3.48 -15.66
N GLU A 206 8.49 4.76 -16.03
CA GLU A 206 9.16 5.83 -15.32
C GLU A 206 8.56 6.02 -13.92
N ILE A 207 9.40 6.24 -12.91
CA ILE A 207 8.95 6.69 -11.59
C ILE A 207 8.75 8.20 -11.66
N PRO A 208 7.58 8.74 -11.29
CA PRO A 208 7.35 10.18 -11.26
C PRO A 208 8.17 10.86 -10.15
N SER A 209 8.30 12.19 -10.22
CA SER A 209 9.10 12.96 -9.28
C SER A 209 8.76 12.65 -7.81
N ILE A 210 9.78 12.35 -7.02
CA ILE A 210 9.65 12.06 -5.59
C ILE A 210 9.91 13.34 -4.83
N THR A 211 8.84 13.95 -4.35
CA THR A 211 8.90 15.19 -3.58
C THR A 211 8.88 14.94 -2.08
N HIS A 212 8.42 13.76 -1.63
CA HIS A 212 8.20 13.48 -0.23
C HIS A 212 8.85 12.20 0.28
N MET A 213 9.90 12.34 1.08
CA MET A 213 10.54 11.23 1.78
C MET A 213 10.69 11.48 3.27
N TYR A 214 10.59 10.41 4.05
CA TYR A 214 10.72 10.46 5.50
C TYR A 214 11.58 9.31 6.02
N LEU A 215 12.38 9.58 7.05
CA LEU A 215 13.13 8.57 7.78
C LEU A 215 12.57 8.46 9.20
N PHE A 216 12.21 7.26 9.62
CA PHE A 216 11.70 6.96 10.94
C PHE A 216 12.74 6.21 11.76
N THR A 217 12.76 6.40 13.08
CA THR A 217 13.65 5.67 14.00
C THR A 217 13.09 5.60 15.43
N ASP A 218 13.60 4.66 16.23
CA ASP A 218 13.33 4.49 17.66
C ASP A 218 14.42 5.10 18.56
N SER A 219 15.51 5.59 17.98
CA SER A 219 16.66 6.08 18.73
C SER A 219 16.73 7.62 18.71
N PRO A 220 16.49 8.31 19.84
CA PRO A 220 16.75 9.73 19.95
C PRO A 220 18.27 9.99 19.97
N GLY A 221 18.74 10.90 19.11
CA GLY A 221 20.16 11.25 18.94
C GLY A 221 20.45 11.96 17.62
N PHE A 222 19.40 12.34 16.89
CA PHE A 222 19.53 12.84 15.53
C PHE A 222 19.83 14.33 15.55
N ARG A 223 21.06 14.67 15.22
CA ARG A 223 21.41 16.01 14.73
C ARG A 223 21.92 15.81 13.31
N SER A 224 21.24 16.40 12.34
CA SER A 224 21.71 16.40 10.95
C SER A 224 22.64 17.61 10.76
N ARG A 225 23.74 17.44 10.04
CA ARG A 225 24.58 18.55 9.57
C ARG A 225 24.23 18.81 8.12
N SER A 226 23.92 20.06 7.78
CA SER A 226 23.85 20.49 6.38
C SER A 226 25.25 20.32 5.78
N VAL A 227 25.35 19.57 4.69
CA VAL A 227 26.60 19.39 3.94
C VAL A 227 26.36 19.94 2.54
N GLY A 228 27.09 21.01 2.16
CA GLY A 228 26.95 21.61 0.83
C GLY A 228 25.64 22.38 0.62
N ARG A 229 24.98 22.17 -0.53
CA ARG A 229 23.69 22.82 -0.87
C ARG A 229 22.47 22.11 -0.26
N ASP A 230 22.64 20.93 0.32
CA ASP A 230 21.55 20.15 0.89
C ASP A 230 21.24 20.60 2.33
N GLN A 231 19.95 20.83 2.61
CA GLN A 231 19.51 21.09 3.97
C GLN A 231 19.62 19.79 4.79
N GLY A 232 20.12 19.89 6.02
CA GLY A 232 20.04 18.77 6.96
C GLY A 232 18.59 18.32 7.16
N ILE A 233 18.41 17.05 7.50
CA ILE A 233 17.06 16.51 7.70
C ILE A 233 16.40 17.14 8.94
N LYS A 234 15.08 17.33 8.88
CA LYS A 234 14.32 18.06 9.91
C LYS A 234 13.37 17.12 10.64
N MET A 235 13.37 17.11 11.97
CA MET A 235 12.31 16.43 12.73
C MET A 235 10.95 17.02 12.37
N VAL A 236 9.96 16.16 12.18
CA VAL A 236 8.58 16.55 11.91
C VAL A 236 7.64 15.71 12.78
N TYR A 237 6.44 16.22 13.02
CA TYR A 237 5.42 15.51 13.79
C TYR A 237 5.05 14.17 13.13
N ASN A 238 5.05 13.10 13.94
CA ASN A 238 4.51 11.79 13.56
C ASN A 238 3.08 11.67 14.14
N PRO A 239 2.02 11.71 13.30
CA PRO A 239 0.64 11.63 13.78
C PRO A 239 0.22 10.23 14.23
N ASP A 240 0.98 9.19 13.87
CA ASP A 240 0.67 7.81 14.21
C ASP A 240 1.24 7.44 15.59
N ILE A 241 0.37 7.42 16.59
CA ILE A 241 0.73 7.12 17.98
C ILE A 241 1.11 5.64 18.19
N ASN A 242 0.76 4.76 17.25
CA ASN A 242 1.02 3.32 17.33
C ASN A 242 2.22 2.90 16.46
N ASP A 243 2.90 3.82 15.77
CA ASP A 243 4.08 3.50 14.99
C ASP A 243 5.22 3.03 15.92
N LYS A 244 5.77 1.85 15.63
CA LYS A 244 6.89 1.27 16.39
C LYS A 244 8.16 2.13 16.32
N LEU A 245 8.23 3.02 15.32
CA LEU A 245 9.31 4.00 15.14
C LEU A 245 8.74 5.42 15.30
N PRO A 246 8.65 5.93 16.54
CA PRO A 246 7.88 7.14 16.83
C PRO A 246 8.54 8.43 16.29
N ILE A 247 9.85 8.43 16.07
CA ILE A 247 10.58 9.63 15.66
C ILE A 247 10.62 9.71 14.14
N LYS A 248 10.15 10.83 13.57
CA LYS A 248 10.03 11.05 12.12
C LYS A 248 10.85 12.25 11.66
N TYR A 249 11.67 12.05 10.63
CA TYR A 249 12.45 13.09 9.97
C TYR A 249 12.02 13.28 8.52
N ARG A 250 11.97 14.53 8.07
CA ARG A 250 11.83 14.90 6.67
C ARG A 250 13.20 14.97 6.02
N ILE A 251 13.42 14.16 4.98
CA ILE A 251 14.56 14.29 4.07
C ILE A 251 14.23 15.39 3.05
N PRO A 252 14.93 16.55 3.04
CA PRO A 252 14.56 17.71 2.25
C PRO A 252 15.15 17.65 0.84
N ILE A 253 15.00 16.52 0.16
CA ILE A 253 15.42 16.34 -1.23
C ILE A 253 14.20 16.13 -2.11
N THR A 254 14.31 16.55 -3.37
CA THR A 254 13.38 16.20 -4.43
C THR A 254 14.16 15.43 -5.48
N ILE A 255 13.73 14.21 -5.77
CA ILE A 255 14.28 13.42 -6.86
C ILE A 255 13.38 13.67 -8.06
N SER A 256 13.96 14.02 -9.19
CA SER A 256 13.21 14.17 -10.45
C SER A 256 12.62 12.82 -10.87
N SER A 257 11.87 12.80 -11.98
CA SER A 257 11.40 11.54 -12.50
C SER A 257 12.58 10.63 -12.88
N ILE A 258 12.43 9.33 -12.63
CA ILE A 258 13.50 8.33 -12.76
C ILE A 258 13.13 7.40 -13.91
N PRO A 259 13.84 7.44 -15.04
CA PRO A 259 13.57 6.56 -16.17
C PRO A 259 13.70 5.08 -15.82
N THR A 260 13.11 4.21 -16.63
CA THR A 260 13.31 2.76 -16.54
C THR A 260 14.80 2.40 -16.54
N ASP A 261 15.18 1.47 -15.69
CA ASP A 261 16.54 0.97 -15.44
C ASP A 261 17.55 2.03 -14.93
N ALA A 262 17.08 3.21 -14.54
CA ALA A 262 17.92 4.25 -13.96
C ALA A 262 18.09 4.08 -12.43
N VAL A 263 19.20 4.61 -11.91
CA VAL A 263 19.53 4.61 -10.49
C VAL A 263 19.79 6.04 -10.03
N GLU A 264 19.04 6.48 -9.03
CA GLU A 264 19.25 7.76 -8.36
C GLU A 264 19.92 7.55 -7.01
N THR A 265 20.79 8.48 -6.61
CA THR A 265 21.56 8.36 -5.36
C THR A 265 21.37 9.58 -4.48
N PHE A 266 21.19 9.36 -3.17
CA PHE A 266 21.16 10.44 -2.19
C PHE A 266 21.79 10.02 -0.86
N ASP A 267 22.32 11.00 -0.14
CA ASP A 267 22.98 10.78 1.15
C ASP A 267 22.11 11.29 2.30
N VAL A 268 22.14 10.58 3.42
CA VAL A 268 21.64 11.06 4.71
C VAL A 268 22.79 11.06 5.71
N TYR A 269 23.07 12.23 6.29
CA TYR A 269 24.17 12.47 7.22
C TYR A 269 23.70 12.56 8.67
N PHE A 270 24.50 11.95 9.57
CA PHE A 270 24.24 11.84 11.00
C PHE A 270 25.44 12.37 11.79
N ASN A 271 25.20 13.21 12.80
CA ASN A 271 26.28 13.84 13.57
C ASN A 271 26.76 13.02 14.77
N GLU A 272 25.92 12.16 15.32
CA GLU A 272 26.21 11.40 16.53
C GLU A 272 26.15 9.90 16.25
N LEU A 273 27.20 9.18 16.66
CA LEU A 273 27.21 7.73 16.66
C LEU A 273 26.48 7.24 17.91
N THR A 274 25.52 6.34 17.74
CA THR A 274 25.04 5.56 18.87
C THR A 274 25.95 4.37 19.06
N GLU A 275 26.85 4.47 20.03
CA GLU A 275 27.88 3.46 20.29
C GLU A 275 27.28 2.07 20.49
N ASN A 276 27.68 1.10 19.65
CA ASN A 276 27.45 -0.34 19.83
C ASN A 276 26.00 -0.78 20.07
N LYS A 277 25.03 0.03 19.64
CA LYS A 277 23.60 -0.29 19.72
C LYS A 277 23.03 -0.49 18.32
N VAL A 278 22.26 -1.57 18.15
CA VAL A 278 21.45 -1.75 16.94
C VAL A 278 20.29 -0.75 16.98
N GLN A 279 20.15 0.01 15.93
CA GLN A 279 19.07 0.99 15.76
C GLN A 279 18.15 0.56 14.64
N ASN A 280 16.85 0.81 14.81
CA ASN A 280 15.86 0.51 13.78
C ASN A 280 15.56 1.78 12.97
N TYR A 281 15.46 1.60 11.66
CA TYR A 281 15.12 2.64 10.71
C TYR A 281 14.05 2.15 9.74
N LYS A 282 13.21 3.08 9.29
CA LYS A 282 12.26 2.86 8.18
C LYS A 282 12.32 4.07 7.26
N LEU A 283 12.68 3.86 6.00
CA LEU A 283 12.62 4.88 4.96
C LEU A 283 11.24 4.78 4.28
N ARG A 284 10.47 5.86 4.33
CA ARG A 284 9.21 6.00 3.61
C ARG A 284 9.38 6.93 2.41
N ILE A 285 9.01 6.45 1.23
CA ILE A 285 9.06 7.20 -0.02
C ILE A 285 7.63 7.34 -0.56
N HIS A 286 7.16 8.57 -0.73
CA HIS A 286 5.84 8.83 -1.32
C HIS A 286 5.96 9.06 -2.82
N ILE A 287 5.14 8.33 -3.58
CA ILE A 287 5.17 8.32 -5.05
C ILE A 287 3.74 8.34 -5.55
N SER A 288 3.41 9.40 -6.29
CA SER A 288 2.02 9.67 -6.67
C SER A 288 1.09 9.61 -5.44
N ASN A 289 0.15 8.66 -5.41
CA ASN A 289 -0.83 8.50 -4.33
C ASN A 289 -0.47 7.36 -3.35
N ASN A 290 0.70 6.73 -3.51
CA ASN A 290 1.15 5.61 -2.68
C ASN A 290 2.39 5.98 -1.87
N TYR A 291 2.75 5.13 -0.91
CA TYR A 291 4.03 5.18 -0.23
C TYR A 291 4.65 3.79 -0.15
N HIS A 292 5.99 3.76 -0.11
CA HIS A 292 6.78 2.55 0.00
C HIS A 292 7.66 2.64 1.24
N ASP A 293 7.61 1.60 2.08
CA ASP A 293 8.38 1.52 3.33
C ASP A 293 9.50 0.49 3.20
N PHE A 294 10.70 0.89 3.63
CA PHE A 294 11.91 0.07 3.63
C PHE A 294 12.54 0.09 5.01
N SER A 295 12.35 -1.00 5.76
CA SER A 295 12.91 -1.16 7.10
C SER A 295 14.31 -1.76 7.06
N PHE A 296 15.21 -1.17 7.83
CA PHE A 296 16.58 -1.64 7.99
C PHE A 296 17.08 -1.36 9.41
N GLN A 297 18.10 -2.10 9.80
CA GLN A 297 18.81 -1.87 11.05
C GLN A 297 20.18 -1.28 10.75
N ALA A 298 20.68 -0.44 11.65
CA ALA A 298 22.06 0.01 11.60
C ALA A 298 22.79 -0.35 12.89
N LEU A 299 24.02 -0.86 12.74
CA LEU A 299 24.94 -1.06 13.86
C LEU A 299 26.16 -0.17 13.64
N CYS A 300 26.29 0.84 14.48
CA CYS A 300 27.44 1.75 14.47
C CYS A 300 28.49 1.27 15.47
N THR A 301 29.67 0.88 14.98
CA THR A 301 30.82 0.49 15.81
C THR A 301 31.93 1.53 15.68
N ASP A 302 32.51 1.94 16.82
CA ASP A 302 33.65 2.84 16.85
C ASP A 302 34.94 2.08 16.51
N THR A 303 35.73 2.60 15.56
CA THR A 303 37.03 2.01 15.19
C THR A 303 38.17 2.43 16.12
N ALA A 304 37.92 3.26 17.15
CA ALA A 304 38.95 3.77 18.05
C ALA A 304 39.40 2.79 19.16
N LYS A 305 39.50 1.48 18.88
CA LYS A 305 40.17 0.51 19.75
C LYS A 305 41.30 -0.19 19.02
#